data_AF-A0A1V4V9S0-F1
#
_entry.id   AF-A0A1V4V9S0-F1
#
_cell.length_a   1.000
_cell.length_b   1.000
_cell.length_c   1.000
_cell.angle_alpha   90.00
_cell.angle_beta   90.00
_cell.angle_gamma   90.00
#
_symmetry.space_group_name_H-M   'P 1'
#
loop_
_entity.id
_entity.type
_entity.pdbx_description
1 polymer ?
#
loop_
_entity_poly.entity_id
_entity_poly.type
_entity_poly.pdbx_seq_one_letter_code
_entity_poly.pdbx_strand_id
1 'polypeptide(L)'
;MVFKRGDPINMLLMGTSELFGGVLFPIEVFPSWLQSISHILPITYSVNGMRHALLQGYSIGELAPELLSLVLFSIVLLPLSLFVFERAVLKVKAEGGLVQY
;
A
#
# COMPACT_ATOMS: atom_id res chain seq x y z
N MET A 1 -29.49 -2.19 -1.86
CA MET A 1 -28.68 -0.94 -1.77
C MET A 1 -27.68 -1.00 -0.60
N VAL A 2 -26.68 -1.88 -0.66
CA VAL A 2 -25.63 -2.00 0.40
C VAL A 2 -24.29 -1.38 -0.03
N PHE A 3 -24.14 -1.04 -1.32
CA PHE A 3 -22.92 -0.44 -1.89
C PHE A 3 -22.91 1.10 -1.88
N LYS A 4 -23.31 1.69 -0.75
CA LYS A 4 -23.18 3.15 -0.51
C LYS A 4 -22.46 3.47 0.81
N ARG A 5 -21.74 2.50 1.37
CA ARG A 5 -20.70 2.75 2.36
C ARG A 5 -19.41 2.87 1.58
N GLY A 6 -18.88 4.09 1.42
CA GLY A 6 -17.49 4.25 1.05
C GLY A 6 -16.67 3.34 1.97
N ASP A 7 -15.93 2.41 1.36
CA ASP A 7 -15.36 1.24 2.02
C ASP A 7 -14.74 1.61 3.39
N PRO A 8 -15.39 1.26 4.52
CA PRO A 8 -14.84 1.57 5.84
C PRO A 8 -13.47 0.91 6.03
N ILE A 9 -13.21 -0.16 5.29
CA ILE A 9 -11.92 -0.84 5.19
C ILE A 9 -10.88 0.04 4.48
N ASN A 10 -11.21 0.66 3.33
CA ASN A 10 -10.32 1.61 2.67
C ASN A 10 -10.05 2.83 3.56
N MET A 11 -11.06 3.31 4.28
CA MET A 11 -10.91 4.45 5.19
C MET A 11 -9.96 4.11 6.36
N LEU A 12 -10.09 2.91 6.94
CA LEU A 12 -9.15 2.41 7.96
C LEU A 12 -7.75 2.20 7.38
N LEU A 13 -7.62 1.63 6.18
CA LEU A 13 -6.34 1.41 5.51
C LEU A 13 -5.64 2.73 5.17
N MET A 14 -6.35 3.72 4.63
CA MET A 14 -5.78 5.04 4.34
C MET A 14 -5.37 5.75 5.63
N GLY A 15 -6.25 5.82 6.62
CA GLY A 15 -5.95 6.51 7.89
C GLY A 15 -4.77 5.89 8.64
N THR A 16 -4.71 4.56 8.69
CA THR A 16 -3.56 3.86 9.29
C THR A 16 -2.29 4.03 8.46
N SER A 17 -2.37 4.01 7.13
CA SER A 17 -1.21 4.25 6.26
C SER A 17 -0.69 5.68 6.35
N GLU A 18 -1.54 6.69 6.57
CA GLU A 18 -1.08 8.07 6.78
C GLU A 18 -0.41 8.25 8.15
N LEU A 19 -1.00 7.65 9.19
CA LEU A 19 -0.47 7.72 10.56
C LEU A 19 0.84 6.94 10.72
N PHE A 20 0.91 5.73 10.17
CA PHE A 20 2.03 4.80 10.36
C PHE A 20 2.97 4.73 9.16
N GLY A 21 2.56 5.17 7.97
CA GLY A 21 3.38 5.12 6.76
C GLY A 21 4.48 6.18 6.69
N GLY A 22 4.57 7.05 7.70
CA GLY A 22 5.61 8.07 7.80
C GLY A 22 5.36 9.33 6.96
N VAL A 23 4.10 9.57 6.57
CA VAL A 23 3.65 10.76 5.81
C VAL A 23 3.82 12.03 6.64
N LEU A 24 3.39 12.00 7.91
CA LEU A 24 3.47 13.15 8.81
C LEU A 24 4.81 13.24 9.56
N PHE A 25 5.38 12.10 9.95
CA PHE A 25 6.64 12.02 10.72
C PHE A 25 7.57 10.92 10.17
N PRO A 26 8.91 11.11 10.23
CA PRO A 26 9.85 10.07 9.80
C PRO A 26 9.65 8.77 10.58
N ILE A 27 9.84 7.63 9.93
CA ILE A 27 9.76 6.32 10.58
C ILE A 27 10.80 6.16 11.69
N GLU A 28 11.93 6.86 11.55
CA GLU A 28 13.06 6.86 12.48
C GLU A 28 12.68 7.29 13.91
N VAL A 29 11.61 8.08 14.05
CA VAL A 29 11.13 8.58 15.35
C VAL A 29 10.17 7.59 16.03
N PHE A 30 9.72 6.56 15.30
CA PHE A 30 8.82 5.55 15.85
C PHE A 30 9.55 4.48 16.67
N PRO A 31 8.88 3.85 17.66
CA PRO A 31 9.45 2.73 18.39
C PRO A 31 9.73 1.54 17.45
N SER A 32 10.74 0.72 17.77
CA SER A 32 11.28 -0.34 16.90
C SER A 32 10.24 -1.34 16.36
N TRP A 33 9.23 -1.66 17.17
CA TRP A 33 8.12 -2.53 16.76
C TRP A 33 7.26 -1.89 15.66
N LEU A 34 7.05 -0.58 15.72
CA LEU A 34 6.24 0.16 14.77
C LEU A 34 7.02 0.43 13.48
N GLN A 35 8.34 0.66 13.57
CA GLN A 35 9.23 0.73 12.40
C GLN A 35 9.13 -0.54 11.55
N SER A 36 9.14 -1.71 12.19
CA SER A 36 9.04 -3.00 11.49
C SER A 36 7.73 -3.14 10.70
N ILE A 37 6.60 -2.66 11.26
CA ILE A 37 5.31 -2.65 10.57
C ILE A 37 5.36 -1.70 9.38
N SER A 38 5.89 -0.50 9.57
CA SER A 38 5.96 0.51 8.51
C SER A 38 6.86 0.11 7.35
N HIS A 39 7.94 -0.63 7.59
CA HIS A 39 8.77 -1.21 6.52
C HIS A 39 8.05 -2.26 5.67
N ILE A 40 6.94 -2.82 6.14
CA ILE A 40 6.08 -3.71 5.35
C ILE A 40 5.14 -2.91 4.43
N LEU A 41 4.93 -1.61 4.70
CA LEU A 41 4.07 -0.77 3.88
C LEU A 41 4.86 -0.13 2.72
N PRO A 42 4.45 -0.35 1.45
CA PRO A 42 5.12 0.26 0.31
C PRO A 42 5.04 1.79 0.32
N ILE A 43 4.00 2.37 0.96
CA ILE A 43 3.84 3.82 1.05
C ILE A 43 5.00 4.52 1.78
N THR A 44 5.66 3.83 2.72
CA THR A 44 6.80 4.38 3.47
C THR A 44 7.99 4.65 2.56
N TYR A 45 8.27 3.76 1.61
CA TYR A 45 9.33 3.96 0.61
C TYR A 45 9.02 5.11 -0.34
N SER A 46 7.76 5.26 -0.76
CA SER A 46 7.32 6.39 -1.60
C SER A 46 7.51 7.73 -0.89
N VAL A 47 7.09 7.82 0.38
CA VAL A 47 7.20 9.06 1.16
C VAL A 47 8.66 9.41 1.45
N ASN A 48 9.48 8.44 1.82
CA ASN A 48 10.92 8.68 2.02
C ASN A 48 11.59 9.11 0.71
N GLY A 49 11.33 8.44 -0.41
CA GLY A 49 11.85 8.83 -1.72
C GLY A 49 11.45 10.26 -2.11
N MET A 50 10.17 10.63 -1.93
CA MET A 50 9.72 12.00 -2.14
C MET A 50 10.46 13.00 -1.24
N ARG A 51 10.74 12.64 0.01
CA ARG A 51 11.48 13.49 0.94
C ARG A 51 12.94 13.69 0.50
N HIS A 52 13.62 12.62 0.10
CA HIS A 52 14.99 12.69 -0.41
C HIS A 52 15.07 13.48 -1.72
N ALA A 53 14.10 13.29 -2.63
CA ALA A 53 14.02 14.05 -3.88
C ALA A 53 13.72 15.54 -3.66
N LEU A 54 12.76 15.87 -2.78
CA LEU A 54 12.28 17.25 -2.62
C LEU A 54 13.09 18.09 -1.64
N LEU A 55 13.58 17.50 -0.54
CA LEU A 55 14.30 18.23 0.50
C LEU A 55 15.82 18.14 0.36
N GLN A 56 16.34 17.02 -0.14
CA GLN A 56 17.79 16.77 -0.23
C GLN A 56 18.33 16.87 -1.66
N GLY A 57 17.46 16.95 -2.67
CA GLY A 57 17.86 17.11 -4.07
C GLY A 57 18.59 15.90 -4.62
N TYR A 58 18.35 14.70 -4.07
CA TYR A 58 19.02 13.47 -4.48
C TYR A 58 18.82 13.20 -5.97
N SER A 59 19.89 12.76 -6.62
CA SER A 59 19.84 12.34 -8.03
C SER A 59 19.11 11.00 -8.17
N ILE A 60 18.58 10.69 -9.36
CA ILE A 60 17.83 9.43 -9.60
C ILE A 60 18.65 8.18 -9.21
N GLY A 61 19.98 8.24 -9.32
CA GLY A 61 20.87 7.16 -8.90
C GLY A 61 20.92 6.94 -7.39
N GLU A 62 20.76 7.99 -6.59
CA GLU A 62 20.73 7.90 -5.13
C GLU A 62 19.35 7.48 -4.59
N LEU A 63 18.28 7.64 -5.39
CA LEU A 63 16.95 7.09 -5.13
C LEU A 63 16.78 5.63 -5.59
N ALA A 64 17.82 5.02 -6.16
CA ALA A 64 17.78 3.64 -6.63
C ALA A 64 17.30 2.63 -5.56
N PRO A 65 17.72 2.67 -4.28
CA PRO A 65 17.26 1.70 -3.29
C PRO A 65 15.76 1.84 -2.95
N GLU A 66 15.21 3.06 -2.88
CA GLU A 66 13.78 3.29 -2.68
C GLU A 66 12.97 2.83 -3.89
N LEU A 67 13.43 3.15 -5.09
CA LEU A 67 12.79 2.72 -6.34
C LEU A 67 12.82 1.21 -6.50
N LEU A 68 13.94 0.55 -6.19
CA LEU A 68 14.03 -0.92 -6.20
C LEU A 68 13.06 -1.56 -5.22
N SER A 69 12.93 -0.98 -4.01
CA SER A 69 11.98 -1.47 -3.01
C SER A 69 10.54 -1.38 -3.53
N LEU A 70 10.17 -0.24 -4.14
CA LEU A 70 8.85 -0.05 -4.74
C LEU A 70 8.59 -0.98 -5.93
N VAL A 71 9.59 -1.22 -6.77
CA VAL A 71 9.51 -2.19 -7.88
C VAL A 71 9.33 -3.61 -7.35
N LEU A 72 10.09 -4.00 -6.32
CA LEU A 72 9.95 -5.31 -5.67
C LEU A 72 8.55 -5.50 -5.09
N PHE A 73 8.05 -4.50 -4.37
CA PHE A 73 6.67 -4.51 -3.89
C PHE A 73 5.68 -4.64 -5.04
N SER A 74 5.85 -3.90 -6.13
CA SER A 74 4.97 -4.00 -7.30
C SER A 74 4.97 -5.41 -7.91
N ILE A 75 6.15 -6.02 -8.04
CA ILE A 75 6.30 -7.40 -8.55
C ILE A 75 5.62 -8.42 -7.64
N VAL A 76 5.54 -8.18 -6.33
CA VAL A 76 4.87 -9.08 -5.37
C VAL A 76 3.37 -8.81 -5.28
N LEU A 77 2.96 -7.54 -5.19
CA LEU A 77 1.57 -7.13 -5.03
C LEU A 77 0.74 -7.39 -6.29
N LEU A 78 1.30 -7.21 -7.50
CA LEU A 78 0.58 -7.47 -8.74
C LEU A 78 0.08 -8.92 -8.86
N PRO A 79 0.92 -9.97 -8.77
CA PRO A 79 0.45 -11.34 -8.84
C PRO A 79 -0.46 -11.69 -7.65
N LEU A 80 -0.18 -11.16 -6.45
CA LEU A 80 -1.06 -11.34 -5.30
C LEU A 80 -2.46 -10.76 -5.55
N SER A 81 -2.53 -9.56 -6.14
CA SER A 81 -3.79 -8.90 -6.48
C SER A 81 -4.59 -9.71 -7.51
N LEU A 82 -3.92 -10.22 -8.55
CA LEU A 82 -4.54 -11.07 -9.56
C LEU A 82 -5.06 -12.37 -8.96
N PHE A 83 -4.29 -13.01 -8.08
CA PHE A 83 -4.70 -14.24 -7.40
C PHE A 83 -5.92 -14.03 -6.49
N VAL A 84 -5.91 -12.96 -5.68
CA VAL A 84 -7.04 -12.61 -4.82
C VAL A 84 -8.28 -12.26 -5.66
N PHE A 85 -8.08 -11.50 -6.74
CA PHE A 85 -9.15 -11.13 -7.65
C PHE A 85 -9.77 -12.35 -8.34
N GLU A 86 -8.96 -13.28 -8.83
CA GLU A 86 -9.44 -14.52 -9.43
C GLU A 86 -10.29 -15.34 -8.44
N ARG A 87 -9.84 -15.45 -7.19
CA ARG A 87 -10.59 -16.15 -6.12
C ARG A 87 -11.88 -15.45 -5.75
N ALA A 88 -11.87 -14.12 -5.69
CA ALA A 88 -13.08 -13.34 -5.46
C ALA A 88 -14.10 -13.54 -6.59
N VAL A 89 -13.65 -13.50 -7.84
CA VAL A 89 -14.50 -13.73 -9.02
C VAL A 89 -15.06 -15.15 -9.06
N LEU A 90 -14.25 -16.17 -8.75
CA LEU A 90 -14.70 -17.55 -8.69
C LEU A 90 -15.76 -17.78 -7.59
N LYS A 91 -15.57 -17.15 -6.42
CA LYS A 91 -16.53 -17.23 -5.32
C LYS A 91 -17.87 -16.59 -5.68
N VAL A 92 -17.84 -15.41 -6.32
CA VAL A 92 -19.05 -14.71 -6.80
C VAL A 92 -19.78 -15.52 -7.89
N LYS A 93 -19.05 -16.20 -8.78
CA LYS A 93 -19.64 -17.10 -9.79
C LYS A 93 -20.30 -18.33 -9.16
N ALA A 94 -19.71 -18.90 -8.10
CA ALA A 94 -20.27 -20.06 -7.39
C ALA A 94 -21.52 -19.72 -6.57
N GLU A 95 -21.63 -18.50 -6.04
CA GLU A 95 -22.77 -18.03 -5.24
C GLU A 95 -23.99 -17.58 -6.10
N GLY A 96 -23.94 -17.72 -7.43
CA GLY A 96 -25.11 -17.52 -8.31
C GLY A 96 -25.47 -16.06 -8.61
N GLY A 97 -24.58 -15.11 -8.31
CA GLY A 97 -24.81 -13.66 -8.42
C GLY A 97 -24.93 -13.08 -9.84
N LEU A 98 -25.19 -13.90 -10.87
CA LEU A 98 -25.42 -13.43 -12.25
C LEU A 98 -26.90 -13.42 -12.66
N VAL A 99 -27.83 -13.88 -11.81
CA VAL A 99 -29.26 -14.02 -12.19
C VAL A 99 -30.22 -13.14 -11.37
N GLN A 100 -29.75 -12.41 -10.37
CA GLN A 100 -30.61 -11.47 -9.62
C GLN A 100 -30.29 -10.03 -10.02
N TYR A 101 -30.62 -9.68 -11.27
CA TYR A 101 -30.76 -8.31 -11.73
C TYR A 101 -32.23 -8.02 -12.02
#